data_AF-W4GJD5-F1
#
_entry.id   AF-W4GJD5-F1
#
_cell.length_a   1.000
_cell.length_b   1.000
_cell.length_c   1.000
_cell.angle_alpha   90.00
_cell.angle_beta   90.00
_cell.angle_gamma   90.00
#
_symmetry.space_group_name_H-M   'P 1'
#
loop_
_entity.id
_entity.type
_entity.pdbx_description
1 polymer ?
#
loop_
_entity_poly.entity_id
_entity_poly.type
_entity_poly.pdbx_seq_one_letter_code
_entity_poly.pdbx_strand_id
1 'polypeptide(L)'
;MVDIVDNTERVWSDVDPATLNANFLTLQECMMEVIRCASGNNFNIPHMKKAVLTAKGRSDLSIEADADVVNASRELLSECDLSTVILELASKVAKNLEMSDVCTELERLDVVEGSDDEEFDIPSNSANQV
;
A
#
# COMPACT_ATOMS: atom_id res chain seq x y z
N MET A 1 -20.50 -31.99 11.54
CA MET A 1 -19.84 -30.81 10.98
C MET A 1 -20.87 -30.17 10.08
N VAL A 2 -21.37 -28.98 10.43
CA VAL A 2 -22.33 -28.27 9.56
C VAL A 2 -21.55 -27.80 8.34
N ASP A 3 -22.08 -28.06 7.16
CA ASP A 3 -21.49 -27.61 5.91
C ASP A 3 -21.48 -26.08 5.86
N ILE A 4 -20.34 -25.49 5.47
CA ILE A 4 -20.14 -24.04 5.48
C ILE A 4 -21.07 -23.38 4.46
N VAL A 5 -21.34 -24.03 3.33
CA VAL A 5 -22.23 -23.51 2.28
C VAL A 5 -23.65 -23.49 2.81
N ASP A 6 -24.15 -24.61 3.34
CA ASP A 6 -25.50 -24.70 3.89
C ASP A 6 -25.75 -23.68 5.02
N ASN A 7 -24.76 -23.49 5.90
CA ASN A 7 -24.88 -22.52 6.98
C ASN A 7 -24.87 -21.07 6.45
N THR A 8 -24.10 -20.80 5.39
CA THR A 8 -24.05 -19.47 4.76
C THR A 8 -25.37 -19.16 4.07
N GLU A 9 -25.95 -20.10 3.33
CA GLU A 9 -27.23 -19.91 2.65
C GLU A 9 -28.37 -19.67 3.64
N ARG A 10 -28.39 -20.41 4.76
CA ARG A 10 -29.37 -20.21 5.83
C ARG A 10 -29.26 -18.82 6.47
N VAL A 11 -28.04 -18.37 6.75
CA VAL A 11 -27.84 -17.02 7.31
C VAL A 11 -28.22 -15.96 6.26
N TRP A 12 -27.93 -16.21 4.99
CA TRP A 12 -28.29 -15.30 3.91
C TRP A 12 -29.79 -15.11 3.76
N SER A 13 -30.61 -16.16 3.94
CA SER A 13 -32.07 -16.03 3.86
C SER A 13 -32.67 -15.14 4.95
N ASP A 14 -31.97 -14.98 6.07
CA ASP A 14 -32.41 -14.16 7.20
C ASP A 14 -31.96 -12.68 7.08
N VAL A 15 -31.20 -12.34 6.04
CA VAL A 15 -30.71 -10.96 5.84
C VAL A 15 -31.86 -10.05 5.42
N ASP A 16 -32.09 -9.01 6.22
CA ASP A 16 -33.06 -7.97 5.92
C ASP A 16 -32.64 -7.15 4.67
N PRO A 17 -33.51 -7.01 3.64
CA PRO A 17 -33.21 -6.22 2.45
C PRO A 17 -32.86 -4.76 2.74
N ALA A 18 -33.42 -4.14 3.79
CA ALA A 18 -33.08 -2.77 4.14
C ALA A 18 -31.65 -2.65 4.67
N THR A 19 -31.20 -3.64 5.45
CA THR A 19 -29.81 -3.77 5.89
C THR A 19 -28.86 -3.96 4.70
N LEU A 20 -29.22 -4.81 3.74
CA LEU A 20 -28.44 -5.01 2.53
C LEU A 20 -28.30 -3.71 1.71
N ASN A 21 -29.40 -2.97 1.52
CA ASN A 21 -29.37 -1.70 0.82
C ASN A 21 -28.52 -0.64 1.55
N ALA A 22 -28.60 -0.58 2.88
CA ALA A 22 -27.79 0.32 3.67
C ALA A 22 -26.29 0.02 3.52
N ASN A 23 -25.90 -1.25 3.47
CA ASN A 23 -24.52 -1.66 3.20
C ASN A 23 -24.07 -1.24 1.81
N PHE A 24 -24.91 -1.46 0.79
CA PHE A 24 -24.60 -1.09 -0.59
C PHE A 24 -24.39 0.42 -0.74
N LEU A 25 -25.28 1.24 -0.19
CA LEU A 25 -25.10 2.70 -0.19
C LEU A 25 -23.83 3.13 0.56
N THR A 26 -23.49 2.46 1.67
CA THR A 26 -22.26 2.79 2.43
C THR A 26 -21.01 2.49 1.62
N LEU A 27 -21.01 1.37 0.89
CA LEU A 27 -19.90 1.02 0.02
C LEU A 27 -19.75 2.00 -1.13
N GLN A 28 -20.86 2.43 -1.76
CA GLN A 28 -20.81 3.43 -2.82
C GLN A 28 -20.25 4.77 -2.32
N GLU A 29 -20.68 5.24 -1.14
CA GLU A 29 -20.14 6.47 -0.56
C GLU A 29 -18.67 6.36 -0.25
N CYS A 30 -18.24 5.23 0.32
CA CYS A 30 -16.84 4.93 0.54
C CYS A 30 -16.03 5.07 -0.77
N MET A 31 -16.51 4.46 -1.86
CA MET A 31 -15.85 4.57 -3.16
C MET A 31 -15.76 6.01 -3.66
N MET A 32 -16.83 6.80 -3.54
CA MET A 32 -16.82 8.21 -3.93
C MET A 32 -15.83 9.03 -3.12
N GLU A 33 -15.74 8.81 -1.81
CA GLU A 33 -14.78 9.49 -0.96
C GLU A 33 -13.33 9.09 -1.25
N VAL A 34 -13.07 7.81 -1.55
CA VAL A 34 -11.74 7.34 -2.00
C VAL A 34 -11.33 8.06 -3.29
N ILE A 35 -12.26 8.20 -4.24
CA ILE A 35 -12.02 8.91 -5.50
C ILE A 35 -11.73 10.40 -5.23
N ARG A 36 -12.51 11.05 -4.35
CA ARG A 36 -12.30 12.45 -3.93
C ARG A 36 -10.93 12.67 -3.28
N CYS A 37 -10.45 11.69 -2.53
CA CYS A 37 -9.15 11.76 -1.87
C CYS A 37 -7.99 11.23 -2.73
N ALA A 38 -8.16 11.06 -4.05
CA ALA A 38 -7.14 10.56 -4.95
C ALA A 38 -6.48 9.25 -4.47
N SER A 39 -7.28 8.31 -3.96
CA SER A 39 -6.84 7.03 -3.38
C SER A 39 -6.11 7.12 -2.02
N GLY A 40 -6.16 8.25 -1.33
CA GLY A 40 -5.70 8.37 0.05
C GLY A 40 -6.65 7.71 1.07
N ASN A 41 -6.13 7.30 2.23
CA ASN A 41 -6.92 6.67 3.30
C ASN A 41 -7.57 7.65 4.29
N ASN A 42 -7.38 8.96 4.10
CA ASN A 42 -7.81 10.01 5.03
C ASN A 42 -9.22 10.52 4.75
N PHE A 43 -10.15 9.63 4.41
CA PHE A 43 -11.51 9.99 4.08
C PHE A 43 -12.49 9.60 5.20
N ASN A 44 -13.62 10.31 5.26
CA ASN A 44 -14.72 10.00 6.17
C ASN A 44 -15.98 9.71 5.37
N ILE A 45 -16.59 8.55 5.59
CA ILE A 45 -17.85 8.20 4.94
C ILE A 45 -18.96 9.08 5.52
N PRO A 46 -19.67 9.88 4.73
CA PRO A 46 -20.75 10.73 5.21
C PRO A 46 -21.90 9.92 5.82
N HIS A 47 -22.55 10.48 6.85
CA HIS A 47 -23.74 9.85 7.44
C HIS A 47 -25.03 10.23 6.67
N MET A 48 -25.52 9.37 5.77
CA MET A 48 -26.75 9.63 4.98
C MET A 48 -28.09 9.50 5.72
N LYS A 49 -28.09 9.15 7.01
CA LYS A 49 -29.34 8.87 7.76
C LYS A 49 -30.22 7.82 7.04
N LYS A 50 -29.61 6.72 6.56
CA LYS A 50 -30.22 5.68 5.71
C LYS A 50 -31.54 5.14 6.27
N ALA A 51 -31.58 4.83 7.57
CA ALA A 51 -32.80 4.40 8.26
C ALA A 51 -33.96 5.42 8.15
N VAL A 52 -33.67 6.71 8.18
CA VAL A 52 -34.67 7.78 8.05
C VAL A 52 -35.18 7.88 6.60
N LEU A 53 -34.31 7.69 5.60
CA LEU A 53 -34.69 7.66 4.19
C LEU A 53 -35.57 6.45 3.87
N THR A 54 -35.20 5.28 4.37
CA THR A 54 -36.01 4.05 4.24
C THR A 54 -37.38 4.22 4.91
N ALA A 55 -37.44 4.74 6.13
CA ALA A 55 -38.71 4.99 6.83
C ALA A 55 -39.63 5.99 6.10
N LYS A 56 -39.07 6.88 5.28
CA LYS A 56 -39.80 7.85 4.45
C LYS A 56 -40.16 7.30 3.05
N GLY A 57 -39.83 6.05 2.74
CA GLY A 57 -40.03 5.46 1.41
C GLY A 57 -39.15 6.08 0.32
N ARG A 58 -38.10 6.81 0.70
CA ARG A 58 -37.15 7.49 -0.20
C ARG A 58 -35.81 6.77 -0.23
N SER A 59 -35.85 5.44 -0.25
CA SER A 59 -34.62 4.64 -0.27
C SER A 59 -34.04 4.71 -1.68
N ASP A 60 -32.98 5.50 -1.85
CA ASP A 60 -32.24 5.52 -3.10
C ASP A 60 -31.61 4.13 -3.33
N LEU A 61 -31.66 3.66 -4.59
CA LEU A 61 -31.00 2.42 -5.02
C LEU A 61 -29.50 2.62 -5.26
N SER A 62 -29.10 3.88 -5.48
CA SER A 62 -27.73 4.29 -5.79
C SER A 62 -27.52 5.74 -5.36
N ILE A 63 -26.30 6.07 -4.96
CA ILE A 63 -25.87 7.46 -4.85
C ILE A 63 -25.57 8.01 -6.25
N GLU A 64 -25.73 9.33 -6.40
CA GLU A 64 -25.31 10.02 -7.62
C GLU A 64 -23.79 10.19 -7.60
N ALA A 65 -23.14 9.76 -8.68
CA ALA A 65 -21.71 9.95 -8.86
C ALA A 65 -21.46 11.35 -9.45
N ASP A 66 -20.64 12.14 -8.76
CA ASP A 66 -20.20 13.45 -9.23
C ASP A 66 -19.28 13.27 -10.45
N ALA A 67 -19.74 13.74 -11.62
CA ALA A 67 -19.04 13.55 -12.88
C ALA A 67 -17.66 14.24 -12.89
N ASP A 68 -17.52 15.38 -12.23
CA ASP A 68 -16.26 16.12 -12.19
C ASP A 68 -15.22 15.36 -11.36
N VAL A 69 -15.65 14.81 -10.22
CA VAL A 69 -14.81 13.96 -9.36
C VAL A 69 -14.34 12.71 -10.11
N VAL A 70 -15.25 12.03 -10.82
CA VAL A 70 -14.93 10.81 -11.58
C VAL A 70 -13.98 11.13 -12.74
N ASN A 71 -14.23 12.22 -13.46
CA ASN A 71 -13.39 12.62 -14.58
C ASN A 71 -11.97 13.01 -14.13
N ALA A 72 -11.85 13.79 -13.05
CA ALA A 72 -10.56 14.16 -12.49
C ALA A 72 -9.74 12.92 -12.05
N SER A 73 -10.40 11.94 -11.42
CA SER A 73 -9.72 10.69 -11.05
C SER A 73 -9.32 9.86 -12.28
N ARG A 74 -10.15 9.82 -13.32
CA ARG A 74 -9.82 9.14 -14.57
C ARG A 74 -8.61 9.78 -15.26
N GLU A 75 -8.51 11.10 -15.25
CA GLU A 75 -7.36 11.84 -15.77
C GLU A 75 -6.10 11.49 -14.96
N LEU A 76 -6.16 11.56 -13.63
CA LEU A 76 -5.05 11.17 -12.75
C LEU A 76 -4.57 9.74 -12.99
N LEU A 77 -5.49 8.78 -13.14
CA LEU A 77 -5.14 7.39 -13.41
C LEU A 77 -4.54 7.18 -14.81
N SER A 78 -4.86 8.04 -15.77
CA SER A 78 -4.32 7.95 -17.13
C SER A 78 -2.85 8.37 -17.23
N GLU A 79 -2.36 9.17 -16.28
CA GLU A 79 -0.96 9.59 -16.21
C GLU A 79 -0.03 8.46 -15.73
N CYS A 80 -0.57 7.41 -15.11
CA CYS A 80 0.21 6.33 -14.52
C CYS A 80 0.20 5.08 -15.42
N ASP A 81 1.31 4.83 -16.14
CA ASP A 81 1.53 3.52 -16.77
C ASP A 81 2.01 2.51 -15.72
N LEU A 82 1.04 1.84 -15.11
CA LEU A 82 1.28 0.81 -14.09
C LEU A 82 2.22 -0.29 -14.60
N SER A 83 2.19 -0.61 -15.91
CA SER A 83 3.07 -1.63 -16.48
C SER A 83 4.53 -1.21 -16.39
N THR A 84 4.83 0.04 -16.74
CA THR A 84 6.16 0.62 -16.61
C THR A 84 6.62 0.66 -15.15
N VAL A 85 5.77 1.11 -14.22
CA VAL A 85 6.10 1.18 -12.78
C VAL A 85 6.41 -0.20 -12.21
N ILE A 86 5.64 -1.22 -12.57
CA ILE A 86 5.87 -2.60 -12.13
C ILE A 86 7.21 -3.12 -12.67
N LEU A 87 7.50 -2.88 -13.95
CA LEU A 87 8.75 -3.31 -14.56
C LEU A 87 9.97 -2.62 -13.94
N GLU A 88 9.87 -1.31 -13.67
CA GLU A 88 10.94 -0.55 -13.00
C GLU A 88 11.17 -1.07 -11.58
N LEU A 89 10.09 -1.32 -10.83
CA LEU A 89 10.19 -1.87 -9.48
C LEU A 89 10.84 -3.26 -9.49
N ALA A 90 10.43 -4.14 -10.40
CA ALA A 90 11.02 -5.48 -10.53
C ALA A 90 12.52 -5.40 -10.86
N SER A 91 12.91 -4.51 -11.77
CA SER A 91 14.33 -4.27 -12.09
C SER A 91 15.12 -3.80 -10.87
N LYS A 92 14.55 -2.89 -10.07
CA LYS A 92 15.19 -2.36 -8.86
C LYS A 92 15.31 -3.42 -7.78
N VAL A 93 14.28 -4.25 -7.57
CA VAL A 93 14.31 -5.36 -6.62
C VAL A 93 15.38 -6.37 -7.01
N ALA A 94 15.51 -6.72 -8.30
CA ALA A 94 16.56 -7.62 -8.76
C ALA A 94 17.96 -7.08 -8.47
N LYS A 95 18.24 -5.81 -8.79
CA LYS A 95 19.53 -5.17 -8.49
C LYS A 95 19.83 -5.11 -6.99
N ASN A 96 18.83 -4.82 -6.17
CA ASN A 96 18.98 -4.80 -4.72
C ASN A 96 19.31 -6.19 -4.16
N LEU A 97 18.72 -7.25 -4.73
CA LEU A 97 19.02 -8.62 -4.34
C LEU A 97 20.44 -9.02 -4.73
N GLU A 98 20.88 -8.69 -5.95
CA GLU A 98 22.27 -8.90 -6.38
C GLU A 98 23.27 -8.20 -5.46
N MET A 99 22.99 -6.95 -5.06
CA MET A 99 23.83 -6.23 -4.11
C MET A 99 23.82 -6.87 -2.71
N SER A 100 22.67 -7.34 -2.26
CA SER A 100 22.53 -8.07 -0.99
C SER A 100 23.38 -9.34 -0.97
N ASP A 101 23.44 -10.07 -2.08
CA ASP A 101 24.27 -11.28 -2.20
C ASP A 101 25.75 -10.93 -2.07
N VAL A 102 26.20 -9.86 -2.75
CA VAL A 102 27.60 -9.38 -2.65
C VAL A 102 27.94 -8.95 -1.22
N CYS A 103 27.06 -8.20 -0.54
CA CYS A 103 27.27 -7.82 0.86
C CYS A 103 27.35 -9.05 1.78
N THR A 104 26.50 -10.05 1.54
CA THR A 104 26.48 -11.30 2.31
C THR A 104 27.80 -12.07 2.14
N GLU A 105 28.36 -12.13 0.93
CA GLU A 105 29.67 -12.76 0.73
C GLU A 105 30.81 -11.96 1.40
N LEU A 106 30.76 -10.63 1.38
CA LEU A 106 31.75 -9.79 2.05
C LEU A 106 31.73 -9.99 3.57
N GLU A 107 30.55 -10.13 4.18
CA GLU A 107 30.40 -10.44 5.60
C GLU A 107 30.97 -11.82 5.99
N ARG A 108 31.05 -12.76 5.04
CA ARG A 108 31.66 -14.08 5.26
C ARG A 108 33.19 -14.06 5.16
N LEU A 109 33.76 -13.04 4.54
CA LEU A 109 35.20 -12.84 4.51
C LEU A 109 35.63 -12.25 5.85
N ASP A 110 36.03 -13.14 6.77
CA ASP A 110 36.64 -12.73 8.03
C ASP A 110 37.96 -12.01 7.71
N VAL A 111 38.06 -10.72 8.04
CA VAL A 111 39.35 -10.03 8.02
C VAL A 111 40.10 -10.60 9.20
N VAL A 112 40.91 -11.63 8.96
CA VAL A 112 41.86 -12.10 9.95
C VAL A 112 42.69 -10.87 10.32
N GLU A 113 42.51 -10.37 11.54
CA GLU A 113 43.48 -9.49 12.20
C GLU A 113 44.75 -10.32 12.37
N GLY A 114 45.47 -10.50 11.27
CA GLY A 114 46.82 -10.99 11.26
C GLY A 114 47.64 -9.94 11.94
N SER A 115 47.93 -10.19 13.21
CA SER A 115 49.02 -9.61 13.96
C SER A 115 50.26 -9.56 13.08
N ASP A 116 50.59 -8.39 12.57
CA ASP A 116 51.95 -8.01 12.23
C ASP A 116 51.97 -6.48 12.36
N ASP A 117 52.10 -6.03 13.61
CA ASP A 117 52.78 -4.78 13.92
C ASP A 117 54.21 -4.89 13.38
N GLU A 118 54.39 -4.87 12.05
CA GLU A 118 55.68 -4.50 11.48
C GLU A 118 55.84 -3.01 11.77
N GLU A 119 56.52 -2.75 12.89
CA GLU A 119 57.11 -1.47 13.26
C GLU A 119 57.89 -0.95 12.05
N PHE A 120 57.25 -0.07 11.26
CA PHE A 120 57.94 0.69 10.25
C PHE A 120 58.89 1.64 10.98
N ASP A 121 60.15 1.25 11.08
CA ASP A 121 61.25 2.11 11.53
C ASP A 121 61.29 3.35 10.62
N ILE A 122 60.71 4.45 11.10
CA ILE A 122 60.87 5.77 10.48
C ILE A 122 62.31 6.19 10.78
N PRO A 123 63.21 6.33 9.78
CA PRO A 123 64.57 6.76 10.06
C PRO A 123 64.53 8.18 10.61
N SER A 124 64.95 8.30 11.88
CA SER A 124 65.12 9.57 12.56
C SER A 124 66.15 10.40 11.80
N ASN A 125 65.72 11.43 11.09
CA ASN A 125 66.63 12.40 10.49
C ASN A 125 67.24 13.28 11.59
N SER A 126 68.33 12.83 12.17
CA SER A 126 69.20 13.61 13.04
C SER A 126 70.33 14.24 12.22
N ALA A 127 70.15 15.49 11.79
CA ALA A 127 71.18 16.48 11.41
C ALA A 127 70.46 17.64 10.68
N ASN A 128 70.66 18.92 10.92
CA ASN A 128 71.57 19.72 11.75
C ASN A 128 70.87 21.10 11.87
N GLN A 129 70.79 21.71 13.05
CA GLN A 129 71.79 22.61 13.62
C GLN A 129 72.20 23.79 12.71
N VAL A 130 72.02 24.98 13.31
CA VAL A 130 72.43 26.35 12.96
C VAL A 130 71.50 27.13 12.04
#